data_AF-A0A951VUS0-F1
#
_entry.id   AF-A0A951VUS0-F1
#
_cell.length_a   1.000
_cell.length_b   1.000
_cell.length_c   1.000
_cell.angle_alpha   90.00
_cell.angle_beta   90.00
_cell.angle_gamma   90.00
#
_symmetry.space_group_name_H-M   'P 1'
#
loop_
_entity.id
_entity.type
_entity.pdbx_description
1 polymer ?
#
loop_
_entity_poly.entity_id
_entity_poly.type
_entity_poly.pdbx_seq_one_letter_code
_entity_poly.pdbx_strand_id
1 'polypeptide(L)'
;MFSLYLPYHLKFLIHVILINILLVFFAFSNITKAQWTESDYINELSNNLCATEENPEATYPYFPVIDETLKILVIFAKFPDDTWDPASSYIITQHWPGSSFDEKLTWADSIICPTTTNVWHPSLTGLFQQSSNGKFWLIGDVYPDLVMIDSIEKYSPSNGRNIGYAVKDVLEQIDGNIDWSLYDKFDPYDLNSNNNRREPDGIVDASS
;
A
#
# COMPACT_ATOMS: atom_id res chain seq x y z
N MET A 1 -7.96 -28.21 61.88
CA MET A 1 -8.67 -27.35 60.91
C MET A 1 -8.73 -25.94 61.52
N PHE A 2 -7.72 -25.10 61.27
CA PHE A 2 -7.65 -23.74 61.83
C PHE A 2 -8.29 -22.76 60.83
N SER A 3 -9.43 -22.21 61.20
CA SER A 3 -10.09 -21.13 60.45
C SER A 3 -9.46 -19.80 60.88
N LEU A 4 -8.63 -19.23 60.01
CA LEU A 4 -8.04 -17.90 60.21
C LEU A 4 -9.14 -16.85 60.03
N TYR A 5 -9.70 -16.40 61.15
CA TYR A 5 -10.61 -15.25 61.21
C TYR A 5 -9.82 -13.97 60.94
N LEU A 6 -9.86 -13.49 59.70
CA LEU A 6 -9.34 -12.17 59.39
C LEU A 6 -10.26 -11.09 60.02
N PRO A 7 -9.70 -10.11 60.77
CA PRO A 7 -10.48 -9.03 61.35
C PRO A 7 -11.16 -8.19 60.27
N TYR A 8 -12.36 -7.70 60.56
CA TYR A 8 -13.25 -7.04 59.60
C TYR A 8 -12.59 -5.84 58.88
N HIS A 9 -11.75 -5.10 59.60
CA HIS A 9 -10.99 -3.98 59.04
C HIS A 9 -9.97 -4.40 57.97
N LEU A 10 -9.39 -5.60 58.08
CA LEU A 10 -8.44 -6.10 57.10
C LEU A 10 -9.15 -6.58 55.83
N LYS A 11 -10.36 -7.15 55.96
CA LYS A 11 -11.21 -7.52 54.81
C LYS A 11 -11.67 -6.30 54.01
N PHE A 12 -12.00 -5.21 54.71
CA PHE A 12 -12.39 -3.94 54.08
C PHE A 12 -11.21 -3.30 53.34
N LEU A 13 -10.02 -3.27 53.95
CA LEU A 13 -8.82 -2.74 53.31
C LEU A 13 -8.44 -3.53 52.05
N ILE A 14 -8.53 -4.87 52.09
CA ILE A 14 -8.27 -5.74 50.92
C ILE A 14 -9.30 -5.48 49.80
N HIS A 15 -10.58 -5.28 50.13
CA HIS A 15 -11.60 -4.94 49.14
C HIS A 15 -11.36 -3.58 48.49
N VAL A 16 -10.99 -2.56 49.28
CA VAL A 16 -10.69 -1.22 48.76
C VAL A 16 -9.45 -1.25 47.87
N ILE A 17 -8.41 -1.98 48.24
CA ILE A 17 -7.20 -2.14 47.41
C ILE A 17 -7.51 -2.89 46.11
N LEU A 18 -8.29 -3.98 46.16
CA LEU A 18 -8.68 -4.74 44.97
C LEU A 18 -9.54 -3.90 44.01
N ILE A 19 -10.48 -3.11 44.52
CA ILE A 19 -11.31 -2.21 43.72
C ILE A 19 -10.47 -1.13 43.03
N ASN A 20 -9.50 -0.55 43.73
CA ASN A 20 -8.61 0.46 43.15
C ASN A 20 -7.65 -0.15 42.11
N ILE A 21 -7.12 -1.35 42.33
CA ILE A 21 -6.29 -2.05 41.33
C ILE A 21 -7.11 -2.40 40.09
N LEU A 22 -8.37 -2.81 40.25
CA LEU A 22 -9.27 -3.12 39.13
C LEU A 22 -9.61 -1.86 38.31
N LEU A 23 -9.82 -0.71 38.98
CA LEU A 23 -10.07 0.58 38.33
C LEU A 23 -8.83 1.10 37.58
N VAL A 24 -7.63 0.90 38.13
CA VAL A 24 -6.37 1.23 37.44
C VAL A 24 -6.19 0.31 36.22
N PHE A 25 -6.49 -0.99 36.33
CA PHE A 25 -6.44 -1.90 35.18
C PHE A 25 -7.44 -1.52 34.08
N PHE A 26 -8.64 -1.04 34.44
CA PHE A 26 -9.62 -0.55 33.46
C PHE A 26 -9.27 0.83 32.87
N ALA A 27 -8.51 1.67 33.59
CA ALA A 27 -8.03 2.94 33.06
C ALA A 27 -6.87 2.77 32.06
N PHE A 28 -6.09 1.68 32.15
CA PHE A 28 -4.99 1.38 31.23
C PHE A 28 -5.38 0.45 30.06
N SER A 29 -6.59 -0.11 30.03
CA SER A 29 -7.07 -0.92 28.90
C SER A 29 -7.76 -0.12 27.80
N ASN A 30 -7.89 1.20 27.94
CA ASN A 30 -8.10 2.09 26.80
C ASN A 30 -6.76 2.33 26.09
N ILE A 31 -6.10 1.26 25.67
CA ILE A 31 -5.26 1.34 24.49
C ILE A 31 -6.27 1.58 23.37
N THR A 32 -6.50 2.85 23.05
CA THR A 32 -7.03 3.21 21.75
C THR A 32 -6.09 2.56 20.75
N LYS A 33 -6.47 1.39 20.23
CA LYS A 33 -5.99 0.98 18.90
C LYS A 33 -6.16 2.23 18.06
N ALA A 34 -5.08 2.70 17.44
CA ALA A 34 -5.17 3.79 16.49
C ALA A 34 -6.11 3.32 15.37
N GLN A 35 -7.41 3.53 15.56
CA GLN A 35 -8.39 3.31 14.54
C GLN A 35 -8.32 4.56 13.68
N TRP A 36 -7.57 4.43 12.60
CA TRP A 36 -7.62 5.35 11.47
C TRP A 36 -9.08 5.66 11.16
N THR A 37 -9.45 6.93 11.32
CA THR A 37 -10.78 7.35 10.87
C THR A 37 -10.77 7.44 9.34
N GLU A 38 -11.93 7.29 8.70
CA GLU A 38 -12.07 7.41 7.24
C GLU A 38 -11.52 8.76 6.73
N SER A 39 -11.64 9.82 7.54
CA SER A 39 -11.00 11.11 7.26
C SER A 39 -9.48 11.08 7.34
N ASP A 40 -8.89 10.30 8.26
CA ASP A 40 -7.43 10.16 8.34
C ASP A 40 -6.88 9.36 7.16
N TYR A 41 -7.61 8.30 6.73
CA TYR A 41 -7.26 7.50 5.56
C TYR A 41 -7.36 8.30 4.25
N ILE A 42 -8.43 9.09 4.07
CA ILE A 42 -8.59 9.94 2.88
C ILE A 42 -7.62 11.12 2.86
N ASN A 43 -7.35 11.75 4.01
CA ASN A 43 -6.38 12.86 4.09
C ASN A 43 -4.92 12.38 4.00
N GLU A 44 -4.60 11.12 4.33
CA GLU A 44 -3.29 10.54 4.03
C GLU A 44 -3.19 9.96 2.60
N LEU A 45 -4.31 9.59 1.97
CA LEU A 45 -4.34 9.31 0.53
C LEU A 45 -4.26 10.59 -0.30
N SER A 46 -4.69 11.75 0.23
CA SER A 46 -4.34 13.06 -0.31
C SER A 46 -2.89 13.45 0.04
N ASN A 47 -1.98 12.48 0.04
CA ASN A 47 -0.56 12.75 0.12
C ASN A 47 -0.09 13.33 -1.21
N ASN A 48 0.70 14.41 -1.13
CA ASN A 48 1.46 14.95 -2.26
C ASN A 48 2.39 13.90 -2.94
N LEU A 49 2.57 12.73 -2.33
CA LEU A 49 3.31 11.58 -2.87
C LEU A 49 2.53 10.78 -3.92
N CYS A 50 1.19 10.84 -3.96
CA CYS A 50 0.38 10.15 -4.98
C CYS A 50 -0.09 11.08 -6.11
N ALA A 51 0.54 12.26 -6.25
CA ALA A 51 0.26 13.23 -7.32
C ALA A 51 -1.24 13.64 -7.46
N THR A 52 -2.02 13.65 -6.37
CA THR A 52 -3.44 14.05 -6.41
C THR A 52 -3.67 15.54 -6.20
N GLU A 53 -2.65 16.31 -5.78
CA GLU A 53 -2.73 17.76 -5.83
C GLU A 53 -2.09 18.25 -7.13
N GLU A 54 -2.86 19.00 -7.94
CA GLU A 54 -2.34 19.79 -9.04
C GLU A 54 -1.32 20.77 -8.47
N ASN A 55 -0.04 20.40 -8.43
CA ASN A 55 1.02 21.38 -8.29
C ASN A 55 1.21 21.99 -9.69
N PRO A 56 0.79 23.26 -9.93
CA PRO A 56 0.91 23.89 -11.25
C PRO A 56 2.37 24.08 -11.68
N GLU A 57 3.34 23.88 -10.77
CA GLU A 57 4.78 23.90 -11.05
C GLU A 57 5.38 22.48 -11.23
N ALA A 58 4.61 21.40 -11.06
CA ALA A 58 5.10 20.06 -11.35
C ALA A 58 5.42 19.95 -12.84
N THR A 59 6.70 19.80 -13.14
CA THR A 59 7.13 19.44 -14.49
C THR A 59 6.78 17.97 -14.66
N TYR A 60 5.62 17.69 -15.28
CA TYR A 60 5.26 16.31 -15.57
C TYR A 60 6.28 15.72 -16.54
N PRO A 61 6.79 14.50 -16.29
CA PRO A 61 7.67 13.84 -17.24
C PRO A 61 6.95 13.76 -18.59
N TYR A 62 7.57 14.34 -19.62
CA TYR A 62 7.05 14.26 -20.97
C TYR A 62 7.32 12.87 -21.52
N PHE A 63 6.33 11.99 -21.41
CA PHE A 63 6.36 10.73 -22.14
C PHE A 63 6.07 11.03 -23.62
N PRO A 64 6.89 10.55 -24.56
CA PRO A 64 6.55 10.61 -25.98
C PRO A 64 5.36 9.68 -26.23
N VAL A 65 4.13 10.18 -26.15
CA VAL A 65 2.90 9.34 -26.05
C VAL A 65 2.40 8.73 -27.36
N ILE A 66 2.89 9.13 -28.53
CA ILE A 66 2.32 8.65 -29.80
C ILE A 66 2.99 7.34 -30.23
N ASP A 67 2.15 6.31 -30.33
CA ASP A 67 2.47 4.96 -30.78
C ASP A 67 3.56 4.29 -29.92
N GLU A 68 3.67 4.70 -28.64
CA GLU A 68 4.62 4.15 -27.68
C GLU A 68 3.98 3.11 -26.74
N THR A 69 4.87 2.31 -26.14
CA THR A 69 4.52 1.31 -25.13
C THR A 69 5.32 1.58 -23.86
N LEU A 70 4.60 1.71 -22.73
CA LEU A 70 5.14 1.73 -21.38
C LEU A 70 4.97 0.35 -20.75
N LYS A 71 6.04 -0.16 -20.13
CA LYS A 71 6.01 -1.41 -19.37
C LYS A 71 6.06 -1.10 -17.88
N ILE A 72 5.17 -1.70 -17.09
CA ILE A 72 5.14 -1.53 -15.63
C ILE A 72 5.20 -2.88 -14.90
N LEU A 73 5.60 -2.84 -13.63
CA LEU A 73 5.49 -3.97 -12.70
C LEU A 73 4.40 -3.65 -11.67
N VAL A 74 3.40 -4.52 -11.55
CA VAL A 74 2.35 -4.40 -10.52
C VAL A 74 2.71 -5.32 -9.36
N ILE A 75 2.78 -4.75 -8.15
CA ILE A 75 3.13 -5.48 -6.94
C ILE A 75 1.95 -5.39 -5.97
N PHE A 76 1.50 -6.54 -5.50
CA PHE A 76 0.49 -6.62 -4.46
C PHE A 76 1.21 -6.77 -3.12
N ALA A 77 0.95 -5.87 -2.18
CA ALA A 77 1.53 -5.88 -0.84
C ALA A 77 0.45 -5.81 0.23
N LYS A 78 0.71 -6.41 1.40
CA LYS A 78 -0.24 -6.44 2.52
C LYS A 78 0.47 -6.26 3.87
N PHE A 79 -0.15 -5.48 4.76
CA PHE A 79 0.24 -5.42 6.17
C PHE A 79 -0.30 -6.66 6.92
N PRO A 80 0.51 -7.38 7.71
CA PRO A 80 0.11 -8.61 8.38
C PRO A 80 -0.96 -8.38 9.46
N ASP A 81 -1.07 -7.15 9.98
CA ASP A 81 -2.05 -6.74 10.98
C ASP A 81 -3.31 -6.10 10.36
N ASP A 82 -3.40 -6.00 9.04
CA ASP A 82 -4.60 -5.51 8.36
C ASP A 82 -5.69 -6.59 8.32
N THR A 83 -6.68 -6.40 9.21
CA THR A 83 -7.89 -7.22 9.32
C THR A 83 -9.14 -6.42 8.97
N TRP A 84 -9.00 -5.31 8.23
CA TRP A 84 -10.14 -4.44 7.97
C TRP A 84 -11.09 -5.05 6.93
N ASP A 85 -12.20 -5.59 7.40
CA ASP A 85 -13.36 -5.96 6.60
C ASP A 85 -14.57 -5.12 7.07
N PRO A 86 -15.00 -4.08 6.34
CA PRO A 86 -16.14 -3.27 6.73
C PRO A 86 -17.44 -4.09 6.67
N ALA A 87 -18.38 -3.75 7.56
CA ALA A 87 -19.62 -4.51 7.77
C ALA A 87 -20.64 -4.45 6.58
N SER A 88 -20.32 -3.79 5.47
CA SER A 88 -21.19 -3.70 4.30
C SER A 88 -20.41 -3.73 2.98
N SER A 89 -21.13 -4.11 1.92
CA SER A 89 -20.72 -4.39 0.53
C SER A 89 -19.99 -3.27 -0.23
N TYR A 90 -18.86 -2.80 0.28
CA TYR A 90 -17.97 -1.94 -0.48
C TYR A 90 -17.31 -2.75 -1.59
N ILE A 91 -17.29 -2.22 -2.81
CA ILE A 91 -16.74 -2.93 -3.98
C ILE A 91 -15.27 -3.30 -3.77
N ILE A 92 -14.53 -2.49 -3.01
CA ILE A 92 -13.11 -2.71 -2.71
C ILE A 92 -12.92 -3.99 -1.89
N THR A 93 -13.73 -4.20 -0.84
CA THR A 93 -13.63 -5.40 0.01
C THR A 93 -14.32 -6.62 -0.60
N GLN A 94 -15.10 -6.46 -1.67
CA GLN A 94 -15.52 -7.58 -2.52
C GLN A 94 -14.37 -8.13 -3.37
N HIS A 95 -13.41 -7.28 -3.75
CA HIS A 95 -12.30 -7.66 -4.60
C HIS A 95 -11.04 -8.02 -3.81
N TRP A 96 -10.79 -7.38 -2.66
CA TRP A 96 -9.69 -7.71 -1.75
C TRP A 96 -10.18 -7.77 -0.30
N PRO A 97 -10.92 -8.83 0.10
CA PRO A 97 -11.38 -8.95 1.47
C PRO A 97 -10.19 -9.21 2.41
N GLY A 98 -10.22 -8.67 3.62
CA GLY A 98 -9.25 -8.98 4.69
C GLY A 98 -9.18 -10.48 5.00
N SER A 99 -10.30 -11.19 4.81
CA SER A 99 -10.39 -12.66 4.85
C SER A 99 -9.62 -13.42 3.75
N SER A 100 -9.01 -12.74 2.78
CA SER A 100 -8.07 -13.37 1.83
C SER A 100 -6.72 -13.76 2.45
N PHE A 101 -6.53 -13.54 3.77
CA PHE A 101 -5.32 -13.92 4.52
C PHE A 101 -4.04 -13.46 3.80
N ASP A 102 -3.00 -14.30 3.77
CA ASP A 102 -1.68 -13.98 3.24
C ASP A 102 -1.50 -14.46 1.80
N GLU A 103 -2.60 -14.59 1.06
CA GLU A 103 -2.59 -15.08 -0.32
C GLU A 103 -2.83 -13.97 -1.34
N LYS A 104 -2.10 -14.04 -2.46
CA LYS A 104 -2.35 -13.18 -3.62
C LYS A 104 -3.70 -13.55 -4.24
N LEU A 105 -4.48 -12.53 -4.59
CA LEU A 105 -5.81 -12.72 -5.14
C LEU A 105 -5.75 -13.37 -6.53
N THR A 106 -6.70 -14.26 -6.82
CA THR A 106 -6.75 -15.01 -8.09
C THR A 106 -6.95 -14.14 -9.33
N TRP A 107 -7.53 -12.95 -9.17
CA TRP A 107 -7.68 -11.99 -10.27
C TRP A 107 -6.45 -11.12 -10.49
N ALA A 108 -5.47 -11.09 -9.57
CA ALA A 108 -4.34 -10.17 -9.60
C ALA A 108 -3.59 -10.22 -10.94
N ASP A 109 -3.35 -11.43 -11.46
CA ASP A 109 -2.64 -11.63 -12.73
C ASP A 109 -3.42 -11.15 -13.96
N SER A 110 -4.73 -10.90 -13.81
CA SER A 110 -5.58 -10.36 -14.88
C SER A 110 -5.66 -8.84 -14.89
N ILE A 111 -4.99 -8.13 -13.97
CA ILE A 111 -5.10 -6.66 -13.91
C ILE A 111 -4.43 -5.97 -15.11
N ILE A 112 -3.39 -6.55 -15.69
CA ILE A 112 -2.61 -5.95 -16.79
C ILE A 112 -2.13 -7.02 -17.79
N CYS A 113 -2.12 -6.69 -19.08
CA CYS A 113 -1.62 -7.60 -20.11
C CYS A 113 -0.10 -7.46 -20.27
N PRO A 114 0.66 -8.56 -20.44
CA PRO A 114 2.11 -8.52 -20.61
C PRO A 114 2.53 -8.04 -22.00
N THR A 115 1.62 -8.03 -22.97
CA THR A 115 1.91 -7.65 -24.36
C THR A 115 0.76 -6.85 -24.96
N THR A 116 1.00 -6.31 -26.16
CA THR A 116 -0.02 -5.62 -26.99
C THR A 116 -0.88 -6.59 -27.81
N THR A 117 -0.66 -7.90 -27.64
CA THR A 117 -1.37 -8.98 -28.34
C THR A 117 -2.23 -9.75 -27.34
N ASN A 118 -3.36 -10.32 -27.81
CA ASN A 118 -4.28 -11.07 -26.95
C ASN A 118 -4.78 -10.29 -25.71
N VAL A 119 -4.98 -8.98 -25.88
CA VAL A 119 -5.44 -8.09 -24.82
C VAL A 119 -6.79 -8.58 -24.30
N TRP A 120 -6.88 -8.82 -23.00
CA TRP A 120 -8.14 -9.15 -22.34
C TRP A 120 -8.80 -7.89 -21.76
N HIS A 121 -10.11 -7.94 -21.61
CA HIS A 121 -10.92 -6.87 -21.06
C HIS A 121 -11.87 -7.42 -19.98
N PRO A 122 -11.98 -6.79 -18.80
CA PRO A 122 -11.29 -5.56 -18.38
C PRO A 122 -9.80 -5.80 -18.02
N SER A 123 -8.94 -4.83 -18.33
CA SER A 123 -7.53 -4.74 -17.89
C SER A 123 -7.02 -3.31 -18.00
N LEU A 124 -5.94 -2.97 -17.28
CA LEU A 124 -5.25 -1.68 -17.42
C LEU A 124 -4.77 -1.44 -18.85
N THR A 125 -4.24 -2.47 -19.52
CA THR A 125 -3.84 -2.40 -20.93
C THR A 125 -5.00 -1.99 -21.82
N GLY A 126 -6.15 -2.67 -21.67
CA GLY A 126 -7.35 -2.35 -22.43
C GLY A 126 -7.88 -0.93 -22.15
N LEU A 127 -7.85 -0.50 -20.88
CA LEU A 127 -8.27 0.84 -20.48
C LEU A 127 -7.41 1.93 -21.13
N PHE A 128 -6.08 1.86 -21.00
CA PHE A 128 -5.18 2.87 -21.56
C PHE A 128 -5.19 2.90 -23.09
N GLN A 129 -5.33 1.73 -23.73
CA GLN A 129 -5.49 1.65 -25.18
C GLN A 129 -6.77 2.36 -25.63
N GLN A 130 -7.89 2.16 -24.94
CA GLN A 130 -9.16 2.81 -25.27
C GLN A 130 -9.11 4.31 -25.00
N SER A 131 -8.63 4.72 -23.82
CA SER A 131 -8.53 6.13 -23.41
C SER A 131 -7.60 6.96 -24.30
N SER A 132 -6.61 6.31 -24.92
CA SER A 132 -5.68 6.97 -25.86
C SER A 132 -6.13 6.89 -27.32
N ASN A 133 -7.32 6.38 -27.64
CA ASN A 133 -7.75 6.10 -29.01
C ASN A 133 -6.75 5.22 -29.79
N GLY A 134 -6.17 4.24 -29.10
CA GLY A 134 -5.17 3.32 -29.66
C GLY A 134 -3.78 3.92 -29.87
N LYS A 135 -3.50 5.08 -29.26
CA LYS A 135 -2.20 5.77 -29.41
C LYS A 135 -1.17 5.42 -28.38
N PHE A 136 -1.57 4.76 -27.29
CA PHE A 136 -0.67 4.42 -26.21
C PHE A 136 -0.97 3.02 -25.69
N TRP A 137 0.09 2.27 -25.43
CA TRP A 137 0.03 0.95 -24.83
C TRP A 137 0.64 0.97 -23.43
N LEU A 138 -0.15 0.52 -22.44
CA LEU A 138 0.35 0.17 -21.12
C LEU A 138 0.37 -1.35 -21.00
N ILE A 139 1.54 -1.95 -20.91
CA ILE A 139 1.72 -3.38 -20.68
C ILE A 139 2.45 -3.60 -19.36
N GLY A 140 2.45 -4.81 -18.82
CA GLY A 140 3.18 -5.05 -17.60
C GLY A 140 3.14 -6.47 -17.10
N ASP A 141 3.99 -6.71 -16.11
CA ASP A 141 4.05 -7.96 -15.37
C ASP A 141 3.40 -7.76 -14.00
N VAL A 142 2.91 -8.85 -13.42
CA VAL A 142 2.45 -8.89 -12.02
C VAL A 142 3.46 -9.70 -11.23
N TYR A 143 3.96 -9.14 -10.13
CA TYR A 143 4.85 -9.90 -9.24
C TYR A 143 4.14 -11.18 -8.76
N PRO A 144 4.80 -12.35 -8.82
CA PRO A 144 4.12 -13.63 -8.61
C PRO A 144 3.58 -13.81 -7.20
N ASP A 145 4.26 -13.25 -6.19
CA ASP A 145 3.93 -13.46 -4.78
C ASP A 145 3.25 -12.23 -4.16
N LEU A 146 2.48 -12.45 -3.08
CA LEU A 146 2.03 -11.36 -2.21
C LEU A 146 3.20 -10.90 -1.34
N VAL A 147 3.54 -9.61 -1.37
CA VAL A 147 4.61 -9.07 -0.52
C VAL A 147 4.05 -8.71 0.85
N MET A 148 4.46 -9.45 1.88
CA MET A 148 4.13 -9.13 3.25
C MET A 148 5.10 -8.08 3.78
N ILE A 149 4.58 -6.93 4.20
CA ILE A 149 5.38 -5.85 4.81
C ILE A 149 5.26 -5.87 6.33
N ASP A 150 5.91 -4.92 7.01
CA ASP A 150 5.81 -4.83 8.48
C ASP A 150 4.44 -4.29 8.92
N SER A 151 4.18 -4.13 10.22
CA SER A 151 2.89 -3.61 10.71
C SER A 151 2.58 -2.19 10.20
N ILE A 152 1.29 -1.88 10.02
CA ILE A 152 0.86 -0.55 9.56
C ILE A 152 1.36 0.57 10.49
N GLU A 153 1.43 0.31 11.80
CA GLU A 153 1.92 1.27 12.79
C GLU A 153 3.37 1.71 12.51
N LYS A 154 4.24 0.83 12.00
CA LYS A 154 5.64 1.16 11.69
C LYS A 154 5.75 2.31 10.68
N TYR A 155 4.81 2.41 9.75
CA TYR A 155 4.82 3.40 8.67
C TYR A 155 4.00 4.66 8.98
N SER A 156 3.47 4.77 10.21
CA SER A 156 2.75 5.95 10.66
C SER A 156 3.66 7.17 10.83
N PRO A 157 3.17 8.40 10.55
CA PRO A 157 3.88 9.65 10.87
C PRO A 157 4.29 9.76 12.34
N SER A 158 3.52 9.15 13.26
CA SER A 158 3.84 9.10 14.69
C SER A 158 5.17 8.42 15.01
N ASN A 159 5.63 7.52 14.13
CA ASN A 159 6.92 6.84 14.20
C ASN A 159 8.00 7.48 13.31
N GLY A 160 7.75 8.69 12.80
CA GLY A 160 8.67 9.41 11.91
C GLY A 160 8.81 8.78 10.52
N ARG A 161 7.89 7.90 10.14
CA ARG A 161 7.84 7.25 8.83
C ARG A 161 6.59 7.68 8.05
N ASN A 162 6.51 7.24 6.80
CA ASN A 162 5.37 7.43 5.92
C ASN A 162 5.28 6.24 4.95
N ILE A 163 4.26 6.25 4.09
CA ILE A 163 4.04 5.18 3.11
C ILE A 163 5.21 4.98 2.13
N GLY A 164 6.02 6.01 1.87
CA GLY A 164 7.22 5.89 1.03
C GLY A 164 8.25 4.89 1.60
N TYR A 165 8.31 4.75 2.93
CA TYR A 165 9.11 3.69 3.55
C TYR A 165 8.53 2.29 3.32
N ALA A 166 7.20 2.15 3.24
CA ALA A 166 6.57 0.87 2.89
C ALA A 166 6.89 0.50 1.45
N VAL A 167 6.79 1.46 0.52
CA VAL A 167 7.20 1.26 -0.89
C VAL A 167 8.67 0.84 -0.97
N LYS A 168 9.56 1.53 -0.26
CA LYS A 168 10.98 1.16 -0.20
C LYS A 168 11.17 -0.27 0.33
N ASP A 169 10.55 -0.63 1.43
CA ASP A 169 10.66 -1.98 2.02
C ASP A 169 10.13 -3.06 1.06
N VAL A 170 9.10 -2.77 0.25
CA VAL A 170 8.62 -3.67 -0.82
C VAL A 170 9.68 -3.83 -1.91
N LEU A 171 10.23 -2.72 -2.41
CA LEU A 171 11.23 -2.73 -3.48
C LEU A 171 12.50 -3.48 -3.05
N GLU A 172 12.99 -3.24 -1.83
CA GLU A 172 14.16 -3.94 -1.28
C GLU A 172 13.94 -5.46 -1.15
N GLN A 173 12.71 -5.91 -0.86
CA GLN A 173 12.40 -7.33 -0.75
C GLN A 173 12.42 -8.06 -2.10
N ILE A 174 12.04 -7.39 -3.19
CA ILE A 174 11.91 -8.01 -4.51
C ILE A 174 13.10 -7.72 -5.44
N ASP A 175 14.00 -6.82 -5.06
CA ASP A 175 15.13 -6.34 -5.88
C ASP A 175 15.96 -7.49 -6.49
N GLY A 176 16.24 -8.53 -5.70
CA GLY A 176 17.02 -9.69 -6.17
C GLY A 176 16.31 -10.60 -7.17
N ASN A 177 15.01 -10.40 -7.41
CA ASN A 177 14.17 -11.25 -8.24
C ASN A 177 13.70 -10.56 -9.54
N ILE A 178 13.96 -9.26 -9.67
CA ILE A 178 13.43 -8.43 -10.76
C ILE A 178 14.58 -7.82 -11.56
N ASP A 179 14.47 -7.93 -12.88
CA ASP A 179 15.32 -7.17 -13.79
C ASP A 179 14.69 -5.79 -14.02
N TRP A 180 15.13 -4.80 -13.24
CA TRP A 180 14.63 -3.43 -13.31
C TRP A 180 14.88 -2.75 -14.64
N SER A 181 15.87 -3.21 -15.43
CA SER A 181 16.18 -2.64 -16.75
C SER A 181 15.05 -2.83 -17.75
N LEU A 182 14.12 -3.76 -17.50
CA LEU A 182 12.94 -3.96 -18.34
C LEU A 182 11.87 -2.86 -18.19
N TYR A 183 11.98 -2.03 -17.15
CA TYR A 183 11.03 -0.98 -16.80
C TYR A 183 11.63 0.43 -16.87
N ASP A 184 12.84 0.56 -17.42
CA ASP A 184 13.58 1.80 -17.65
C ASP A 184 13.81 1.94 -19.17
N LYS A 185 12.93 2.70 -19.84
CA LYS A 185 12.95 2.86 -21.30
C LYS A 185 13.03 4.32 -21.72
N PHE A 186 12.56 5.25 -20.88
CA PHE A 186 12.41 6.65 -21.24
C PHE A 186 13.30 7.54 -20.37
N ASP A 187 13.89 8.55 -21.02
CA ASP A 187 14.62 9.64 -20.38
C ASP A 187 13.81 10.92 -20.57
N PRO A 188 12.74 11.15 -19.80
CA PRO A 188 11.86 12.30 -20.00
C PRO A 188 12.59 13.64 -19.79
N TYR A 189 13.69 13.64 -19.04
CA TYR A 189 14.47 14.81 -18.70
C TYR A 189 15.70 15.02 -19.59
N ASP A 190 16.02 14.08 -20.48
CA ASP A 190 17.21 14.11 -21.34
C ASP A 190 18.48 14.36 -20.48
N LEU A 191 18.70 13.51 -19.47
CA LEU A 191 19.75 13.65 -18.46
C LEU A 191 21.16 13.74 -19.07
N ASN A 192 21.36 13.17 -20.25
CA ASN A 192 22.63 13.23 -20.98
C ASN A 192 22.68 14.32 -22.08
N SER A 193 21.59 15.07 -22.28
CA SER A 193 21.47 16.18 -23.23
C SER A 193 21.75 15.82 -24.69
N ASN A 194 21.37 14.62 -25.13
CA ASN A 194 21.53 14.15 -26.51
C ASN A 194 20.24 14.31 -27.35
N ASN A 195 19.16 14.83 -26.76
CA ASN A 195 17.84 15.01 -27.37
C ASN A 195 17.16 13.68 -27.78
N ASN A 196 17.51 12.58 -27.12
CA ASN A 196 16.90 11.25 -27.28
C ASN A 196 16.17 10.84 -26.00
N ARG A 197 14.89 11.20 -25.87
CA ARG A 197 14.06 10.83 -24.70
C ARG A 197 13.52 9.38 -24.73
N ARG A 198 14.01 8.57 -25.66
CA ARG A 198 13.58 7.17 -25.88
C ARG A 198 14.74 6.22 -25.58
N GLU A 199 15.40 6.47 -24.46
CA GLU A 199 16.48 5.64 -23.96
C GLU A 199 16.40 5.54 -22.43
N PRO A 200 17.03 4.50 -21.85
CA PRO A 200 17.07 4.33 -20.40
C PRO A 200 17.87 5.44 -19.71
N ASP A 201 17.38 5.94 -18.58
CA ASP A 201 18.03 6.99 -17.77
C ASP A 201 18.58 6.47 -16.42
N GLY A 202 18.38 5.18 -16.13
CA GLY A 202 18.75 4.53 -14.88
C GLY A 202 17.66 4.59 -13.81
N ILE A 203 16.46 5.10 -14.13
CA ILE A 203 15.31 5.24 -13.26
C ILE A 203 14.13 4.48 -13.88
N VAL A 204 13.37 3.76 -13.05
CA VAL A 204 12.18 3.05 -13.53
C VAL A 204 11.12 4.06 -13.99
N ASP A 205 10.62 3.92 -15.22
CA ASP A 205 9.73 4.89 -15.88
C ASP A 205 8.45 5.20 -15.06
N ALA A 206 7.97 4.22 -14.28
CA ALA A 206 6.76 4.31 -13.49
C ALA A 206 7.01 4.33 -11.97
N SER A 207 8.23 4.69 -11.52
CA SER A 207 8.51 4.96 -10.11
C SER A 207 8.32 6.44 -9.81
N SER A 208 7.17 6.81 -9.24
CA SER A 208 6.89 8.16 -8.73
C SER A 208 7.68 8.50 -7.48
#